data_AF-A0A932X4N6-F1
#
_entry.id   AF-A0A932X4N6-F1
#
_cell.length_a   1.000
_cell.length_b   1.000
_cell.length_c   1.000
_cell.angle_alpha   90.00
_cell.angle_beta   90.00
_cell.angle_gamma   90.00
#
_symmetry.space_group_name_H-M   'P 1'
#
loop_
_entity.id
_entity.type
_entity.pdbx_description
1 polymer ?
#
loop_
_entity_poly.entity_id
_entity_poly.type
_entity_poly.pdbx_seq_one_letter_code
_entity_poly.pdbx_strand_id
1 'polypeptide(L)' 'MMEDYVMIVLDARELMELERILMDHEEKEALRFLEVVRRKVERTRQMHCKSLLG' A
#
# COMPACT_ATOMS: atom_id res chain seq x y z
N MET A 1 -14.68 18.53 -3.79
CA MET A 1 -14.48 17.43 -2.82
C MET A 1 -12.98 17.27 -2.70
N MET A 2 -12.40 17.47 -1.51
CA MET A 2 -10.96 17.25 -1.31
C MET A 2 -10.73 15.74 -1.29
N GLU A 3 -9.87 15.24 -2.17
CA GLU A 3 -9.46 13.84 -2.15
C GLU A 3 -8.51 13.61 -0.97
N ASP A 4 -8.91 12.75 -0.03
CA ASP A 4 -8.05 12.32 1.08
C ASP A 4 -7.00 11.34 0.55
N TYR A 5 -5.81 11.85 0.26
CA TYR A 5 -4.67 11.04 -0.14
C TYR A 5 -3.98 10.45 1.09
N VAL A 6 -3.82 9.12 1.09
CA VAL A 6 -2.99 8.41 2.08
C VAL A 6 -1.67 8.07 1.43
N MET A 7 -0.59 8.70 1.88
CA MET A 7 0.76 8.34 1.45
C MET A 7 1.17 7.03 2.11
N ILE A 8 1.52 6.04 1.30
CA ILE A 8 2.00 4.73 1.73
C ILE A 8 3.41 4.52 1.21
N VAL A 9 4.30 4.15 2.12
CA VAL A 9 5.72 3.90 1.81
C VAL A 9 5.92 2.41 1.58
N LEU A 10 6.48 2.08 0.42
CA LEU A 10 7.00 0.75 0.11
C LEU A 10 8.49 0.70 0.46
N ASP A 11 8.93 -0.40 1.05
CA ASP A 11 10.36 -0.64 1.25
C ASP A 11 11.02 -1.12 -0.04
N ALA A 12 12.36 -1.21 -0.03
CA ALA A 12 13.12 -1.59 -1.21
C ALA A 12 12.74 -2.99 -1.75
N ARG A 13 12.36 -3.92 -0.88
CA ARG A 13 11.95 -5.27 -1.28
C ARG A 13 10.58 -5.24 -1.95
N GLU A 14 9.63 -4.53 -1.37
CA GLU A 14 8.28 -4.39 -1.94
C GLU A 14 8.31 -3.64 -3.28
N LEU A 15 9.20 -2.65 -3.43
CA LEU A 15 9.40 -1.96 -4.70
C LEU A 15 9.92 -2.92 -5.78
N MET A 16 10.96 -3.71 -5.48
CA MET A 16 11.49 -4.71 -6.41
C MET A 16 10.43 -5.77 -6.78
N GLU A 17 9.61 -6.19 -5.83
CA GLU A 17 8.52 -7.14 -6.07
C GLU A 17 7.45 -6.54 -7.00
N LEU A 18 7.06 -5.28 -6.78
CA LEU A 18 6.13 -4.58 -7.66
C LEU A 18 6.69 -4.43 -9.09
N GLU A 19 7.96 -4.03 -9.23
CA GLU A 19 8.62 -3.92 -10.53
C GLU A 19 8.60 -5.26 -11.29
N ARG A 20 8.93 -6.36 -10.60
CA ARG A 20 8.88 -7.71 -11.17
C ARG A 20 7.47 -8.07 -11.66
N ILE A 21 6.45 -7.83 -10.84
CA ILE A 21 5.04 -8.13 -11.17
C ILE A 21 4.60 -7.35 -12.42
N LEU A 22 4.99 -6.07 -12.52
CA LEU A 22 4.64 -5.22 -13.65
C LEU A 22 5.33 -5.67 -14.94
N MET A 23 6.58 -6.12 -14.84
CA MET A 23 7.34 -6.64 -15.99
C MET A 23 6.80 -7.99 -16.48
N ASP A 24 6.50 -8.91 -15.55
CA ASP A 24 6.11 -10.28 -15.88
C ASP A 24 4.60 -10.41 -16.17
N HIS A 25 3.83 -9.33 -16.00
CA HIS A 25 2.37 -9.26 -16.19
C HIS A 25 1.58 -10.35 -15.43
N GLU A 26 2.09 -10.77 -14.27
CA GLU A 26 1.48 -11.85 -13.49
C GLU A 26 0.29 -11.34 -12.64
N GLU A 27 -0.93 -11.43 -13.19
CA GLU A 27 -2.16 -10.95 -12.55
C GLU A 27 -2.38 -11.50 -11.12
N LYS A 28 -2.10 -12.79 -10.92
CA LYS A 28 -2.24 -13.42 -9.59
C LYS A 28 -1.30 -12.84 -8.55
N GLU A 29 -0.11 -12.43 -8.97
CA GLU A 29 0.88 -11.80 -8.09
C GLU A 29 0.46 -10.36 -7.79
N ALA A 30 -0.02 -9.62 -8.79
CA ALA A 30 -0.55 -8.28 -8.60
C ALA A 30 -1.69 -8.26 -7.57
N LEU A 31 -2.62 -9.22 -7.64
CA LEU A 31 -3.69 -9.36 -6.65
C LEU A 31 -3.16 -9.63 -5.23
N ARG A 32 -2.12 -10.45 -5.09
CA ARG A 32 -1.46 -10.69 -3.79
C ARG A 32 -0.76 -9.44 -3.27
N PHE A 33 -0.08 -8.70 -4.15
CA PHE A 33 0.62 -7.48 -3.77
C PHE A 33 -0.35 -6.37 -3.34
N LEU A 34 -1.52 -6.26 -3.99
CA LEU A 34 -2.58 -5.32 -3.58
C LEU A 34 -3.08 -5.57 -2.14
N GLU A 35 -3.10 -6.81 -1.67
CA GLU A 35 -3.41 -7.11 -0.26
C GLU A 35 -2.36 -6.54 0.71
N VAL A 36 -1.07 -6.54 0.33
CA VAL A 36 0.00 -5.91 1.12
C VAL A 36 -0.22 -4.41 1.20
N VAL A 37 -0.47 -3.78 0.05
CA VAL A 37 -0.79 -2.34 -0.06
C VAL A 37 -2.02 -1.99 0.79
N ARG A 38 -3.10 -2.76 0.69
CA ARG A 38 -4.34 -2.56 1.47
C ARG A 38 -4.08 -2.55 2.97
N ARG A 39 -3.35 -3.56 3.48
CA ARG A 39 -3.00 -3.63 4.91
C ARG A 39 -2.17 -2.44 5.37
N LYS A 40 -1.28 -1.92 4.52
CA LYS A 40 -0.52 -0.70 4.82
C LYS A 40 -1.41 0.53 4.88
N VAL A 41 -2.33 0.71 3.93
CA VAL A 41 -3.31 1.82 3.96
C VAL A 41 -4.16 1.78 5.23
N GLU A 42 -4.68 0.61 5.60
CA GLU A 42 -5.49 0.42 6.81
C GLU A 42 -4.70 0.80 8.08
N ARG A 43 -3.44 0.35 8.19
CA ARG A 43 -2.55 0.72 9.31
C ARG A 43 -2.25 2.21 9.36
N THR A 44 -1.92 2.83 8.23
CA THR A 44 -1.63 4.26 8.15
C THR A 44 -2.86 5.07 8.57
N ARG A 45 -4.05 4.72 8.07
CA ARG A 45 -5.31 5.37 8.48
C ARG A 45 -5.58 5.21 9.98
N GLN A 46 -5.39 4.03 10.55
CA GLN A 46 -5.58 3.81 11.99
C GLN A 46 -4.61 4.63 12.86
N MET A 47 -3.36 4.81 12.42
CA MET A 47 -2.40 5.68 13.12
C MET A 47 -2.83 7.14 13.05
N HIS A 48 -3.25 7.63 11.88
CA HIS A 48 -3.77 9.00 11.75
C HIS A 48 -5.04 9.22 12.58
N CYS A 49 -5.96 8.25 12.65
CA CYS A 49 -7.16 8.36 13.48
C CYS A 49 -6.88 8.28 14.99
N LYS A 50 -5.85 7.53 15.44
CA LYS A 50 -5.46 7.51 16.86
C LYS A 50 -4.75 8.80 17.30
N SER A 51 -4.02 9.45 16.39
CA SER A 51 -3.28 10.68 16.71
C SER A 51 -4.17 11.93 16.83
N LEU A 52 -5.44 11.87 16.41
CA LEU A 52 -6.39 12.99 16.47
C LEU A 52 -7.30 12.95 17.72
N LEU A 53 -7.20 11.90 18.54
CA LEU A 53 -8.00 11.70 19.76
C LEU A 53 -7.15 11.79 21.05
N GLY A 54 -5.90 12.23 20.93
CA GLY A 54 -4.99 12.51 22.05
C GLY A 54 -4.79 14.00 22.24
#